data_AF-A0A2N1PA47-F1
#
_entry.id   AF-A0A2N1PA47-F1
#
_cell.length_a   1.000
_cell.length_b   1.000
_cell.length_c   1.000
_cell.angle_alpha   90.00
_cell.angle_beta   90.00
_cell.angle_gamma   90.00
#
_symmetry.space_group_name_H-M   'P 1'
#
loop_
_entity.id
_entity.type
_entity.pdbx_description
1 polymer ?
#
loop_
_entity_poly.entity_id
_entity_poly.type
_entity_poly.pdbx_seq_one_letter_code
_entity_poly.pdbx_strand_id
1 'polypeptide(L)'
;MRIKYLCFALIISTITLSAMAVEKSASLEQYRSKGSKRTYQFFIKDQKIGTLESRFNGKTTFDDIGAFGFSEKLDIDFTPMGQDYRLHVENMHFVDKGGYYIGDDMKLVFGDQIQTLYLKRTDDSLSGYFIANDRRQDVSRPMPEPLFSGDNYMIDQLECFLAFQDIAVGDTIGGTIFVPQVLATSAIELVVEDYQMVRYGNLFDSAYVCHFFQPSEQTAYFTKDKRLIRIEQPSQNLSIILLENPLDRGTTPAKPFAFIDFIKRLPIYLVFIIFGIIFASSFIWKYHKKYEIYVIFVLGGIIYLLLHLTQFPLQKWYGMQYMLPGMQAGRSLFLYAAVIALIPALIQTTLKLIPIVILYILRKPAQSFSVALGVFCGLGFGLYEACAMTGASYQTGRLAVLSWPVFHQLFALIFHMTSGAALGYGINRGIGHLLGIWGVLVLIHTITNYMFVFLQKGIFDVGVFELLVAFIDLLLLLAVFVMIKWARR
;
A
#
# COMPACT_ATOMS: atom_id res chain seq x y z
N MET A 1 -9.86 -35.90 -7.66
CA MET A 1 -9.92 -34.72 -6.77
C MET A 1 -8.56 -34.39 -6.14
N ARG A 2 -7.83 -35.34 -5.53
CA ARG A 2 -6.61 -35.08 -4.73
C ARG A 2 -5.43 -34.42 -5.46
N ILE A 3 -5.15 -34.77 -6.73
CA ILE A 3 -4.03 -34.18 -7.50
C ILE A 3 -4.25 -32.70 -7.81
N LYS A 4 -5.49 -32.26 -8.03
CA LYS A 4 -5.81 -30.85 -8.32
C LYS A 4 -5.56 -29.95 -7.11
N TYR A 5 -5.87 -30.42 -5.91
CA TYR A 5 -5.56 -29.69 -4.66
C TYR A 5 -4.07 -29.68 -4.35
N LEU A 6 -3.32 -30.72 -4.74
CA LEU A 6 -1.87 -30.78 -4.55
C LEU A 6 -1.14 -29.80 -5.47
N CYS A 7 -1.46 -29.77 -6.78
CA CYS A 7 -0.91 -28.79 -7.70
C CYS A 7 -1.31 -27.35 -7.30
N PHE A 8 -2.51 -27.17 -6.77
CA PHE A 8 -2.99 -25.90 -6.25
C PHE A 8 -2.21 -25.44 -5.01
N ALA A 9 -2.00 -26.33 -4.04
CA ALA A 9 -1.18 -26.06 -2.87
C ALA A 9 0.27 -25.75 -3.27
N LEU A 10 0.82 -26.46 -4.27
CA LEU A 10 2.17 -26.23 -4.80
C LEU A 10 2.30 -24.87 -5.52
N ILE A 11 1.29 -24.45 -6.29
CA ILE A 11 1.26 -23.14 -6.95
C ILE A 11 1.11 -22.03 -5.91
N ILE A 12 0.23 -22.19 -4.93
CA ILE A 12 0.10 -21.22 -3.82
C ILE A 12 1.40 -21.17 -3.03
N SER A 13 2.03 -22.31 -2.72
CA SER A 13 3.27 -22.35 -1.94
C SER A 13 4.45 -21.71 -2.69
N THR A 14 4.59 -21.94 -3.99
CA THR A 14 5.62 -21.28 -4.82
C THR A 14 5.36 -19.79 -4.99
N ILE A 15 4.09 -19.38 -5.14
CA ILE A 15 3.71 -17.96 -5.15
C ILE A 15 4.02 -17.30 -3.80
N THR A 16 3.74 -17.96 -2.67
CA THR A 16 4.08 -17.42 -1.35
C THR A 16 5.59 -17.37 -1.13
N LEU A 17 6.36 -18.36 -1.59
CA LEU A 17 7.82 -18.40 -1.47
C LEU A 17 8.50 -17.30 -2.29
N SER A 18 8.10 -17.11 -3.55
CA SER A 18 8.62 -16.01 -4.39
C SER A 18 8.23 -14.62 -3.88
N ALA A 19 7.17 -14.55 -3.08
CA ALA A 19 6.78 -13.34 -2.38
C ALA A 19 7.53 -13.14 -1.05
N MET A 20 8.50 -13.96 -0.66
CA MET A 20 9.25 -13.75 0.60
C MET A 20 10.64 -13.12 0.40
N ALA A 21 10.94 -12.57 -0.78
CA ALA A 21 12.16 -11.81 -1.03
C ALA A 21 11.88 -10.39 -1.53
N VAL A 22 12.77 -9.45 -1.22
CA VAL A 22 12.84 -8.08 -1.72
C VAL A 22 14.19 -7.89 -2.40
N GLU A 23 14.16 -7.52 -3.68
CA GLU A 23 15.35 -7.13 -4.43
C GLU A 23 15.83 -5.75 -3.98
N LYS A 24 17.15 -5.54 -3.94
CA LYS A 24 17.76 -4.23 -3.68
C LYS A 24 17.32 -3.15 -4.65
N SER A 25 17.43 -1.89 -4.24
CA SER A 25 17.08 -0.74 -5.09
C SER A 25 18.14 -0.51 -6.15
N ALA A 26 17.70 -0.23 -7.38
CA ALA A 26 18.61 0.22 -8.43
C ALA A 26 18.97 1.71 -8.30
N SER A 27 18.12 2.50 -7.62
CA SER A 27 18.37 3.91 -7.32
C SER A 27 17.51 4.40 -6.15
N LEU A 28 17.91 5.53 -5.55
CA LEU A 28 17.11 6.21 -4.51
C LEU A 28 15.70 6.56 -4.98
N GLU A 29 15.54 6.98 -6.25
CA GLU A 29 14.23 7.36 -6.81
C GLU A 29 13.25 6.18 -6.93
N GLN A 30 13.74 4.93 -6.90
CA GLN A 30 12.89 3.75 -6.84
C GLN A 30 12.25 3.56 -5.47
N TYR A 31 12.96 3.98 -4.42
CA TYR A 31 12.57 3.82 -3.03
C TYR A 31 11.85 5.08 -2.48
N ARG A 32 12.34 6.29 -2.79
CA ARG A 32 11.76 7.59 -2.40
C ARG A 32 11.46 8.45 -3.62
N SER A 33 10.20 8.89 -3.77
CA SER A 33 9.84 9.88 -4.79
C SER A 33 10.20 11.29 -4.33
N LYS A 34 10.59 12.17 -5.26
CA LYS A 34 10.88 13.58 -4.96
C LYS A 34 9.71 14.23 -4.23
N GLY A 35 10.00 14.91 -3.12
CA GLY A 35 9.02 15.55 -2.25
C GLY A 35 8.35 14.60 -1.25
N SER A 36 8.64 13.30 -1.29
CA SER A 36 8.08 12.36 -0.32
C SER A 36 8.58 12.66 1.09
N LYS A 37 7.67 12.57 2.07
CA LYS A 37 7.95 12.78 3.49
C LYS A 37 7.80 11.47 4.27
N ARG A 38 8.64 11.27 5.27
CA ARG A 38 8.48 10.29 6.34
C ARG A 38 8.45 11.05 7.66
N THR A 39 7.54 10.69 8.55
CA THR A 39 7.51 11.22 9.91
C THR A 39 7.56 10.04 10.85
N TYR A 40 8.63 9.89 11.62
CA TYR A 40 8.74 8.87 12.66
C TYR A 40 8.37 9.47 14.01
N GLN A 41 7.72 8.70 14.87
CA GLN A 41 7.48 9.03 16.27
C GLN A 41 8.30 8.13 17.18
N PHE A 42 8.93 8.74 18.17
CA PHE A 42 9.73 8.05 19.17
C PHE A 42 8.93 7.91 20.45
N PHE A 43 8.97 6.71 21.04
CA PHE A 43 8.30 6.38 22.29
C PHE A 43 9.27 5.66 23.21
N ILE A 44 9.35 6.08 24.48
CA ILE A 44 10.01 5.31 25.54
C ILE A 44 8.95 4.93 26.58
N LYS A 45 8.83 3.65 26.92
CA LYS A 45 7.80 3.14 27.85
C LYS A 45 6.39 3.68 27.52
N ASP A 46 6.03 3.61 26.24
CA ASP A 46 4.76 4.10 25.68
C ASP A 46 4.51 5.61 25.74
N GLN A 47 5.47 6.40 26.25
CA GLN A 47 5.38 7.85 26.24
C GLN A 47 6.05 8.41 24.99
N LYS A 48 5.32 9.22 24.23
CA LYS A 48 5.89 9.92 23.07
C LYS A 48 6.93 10.92 23.54
N ILE A 49 8.17 10.74 23.09
CA ILE A 49 9.29 11.63 23.41
C ILE A 49 9.69 12.51 22.23
N GLY A 50 9.32 12.19 20.99
CA GLY A 50 9.83 12.97 19.86
C GLY A 50 9.34 12.56 18.48
N THR A 51 9.89 13.23 17.47
CA THR A 51 9.65 12.97 16.05
C THR A 51 10.88 13.20 15.19
N LEU A 52 11.01 12.43 14.11
CA LEU A 52 11.92 12.70 12.99
C LEU A 52 11.09 12.95 11.73
N GLU A 53 11.24 14.10 11.11
CA GLU A 53 10.70 14.39 9.79
C GLU A 53 11.81 14.30 8.74
N SER A 54 11.68 13.40 7.77
CA SER A 54 12.63 13.22 6.67
C SER A 54 11.95 13.45 5.32
N ARG A 55 12.41 14.46 4.58
CA ARG A 55 11.92 14.82 3.24
C ARG A 55 12.98 14.53 2.19
N PHE A 56 12.61 13.75 1.17
CA PHE A 56 13.49 13.51 0.04
C PHE A 56 13.38 14.64 -0.99
N ASN A 57 14.47 15.36 -1.23
CA ASN A 57 14.51 16.52 -2.13
C ASN A 57 14.77 16.13 -3.59
N GLY A 58 15.19 14.89 -3.83
CA GLY A 58 15.56 14.39 -5.15
C GLY A 58 17.00 14.74 -5.52
N LYS A 59 17.30 14.74 -6.83
CA LYS A 59 18.62 15.11 -7.36
C LYS A 59 18.97 16.55 -7.01
N THR A 60 20.20 16.74 -6.53
CA THR A 60 20.79 18.03 -6.14
C THR A 60 22.30 18.00 -6.44
N THR A 61 22.99 19.07 -6.10
CA THR A 61 24.45 19.10 -6.00
C THR A 61 24.86 19.42 -4.56
N PHE A 62 26.01 18.92 -4.15
CA PHE A 62 26.68 19.28 -2.90
C PHE A 62 28.14 19.57 -3.22
N ASP A 63 28.54 20.84 -3.14
CA ASP A 63 29.83 21.34 -3.60
C ASP A 63 30.27 20.78 -4.97
N ASP A 64 29.44 21.00 -5.99
CA ASP A 64 29.64 20.55 -7.38
C ASP A 64 29.65 19.03 -7.59
N ILE A 65 29.45 18.23 -6.54
CA ILE A 65 29.26 16.77 -6.63
C ILE A 65 27.76 16.49 -6.83
N GLY A 66 27.42 15.72 -7.86
CA GLY A 66 26.05 15.27 -8.07
C GLY A 66 25.58 14.36 -6.93
N ALA A 67 24.48 14.73 -6.27
CA ALA A 67 24.00 14.07 -5.07
C ALA A 67 22.47 13.95 -5.06
N PHE A 68 21.95 13.24 -4.05
CA PHE A 68 20.56 13.24 -3.66
C PHE A 68 20.45 13.74 -2.23
N GLY A 69 19.54 14.69 -2.00
CA GLY A 69 19.41 15.37 -0.72
C GLY A 69 18.21 14.89 0.09
N PHE A 70 18.40 14.73 1.40
CA PHE A 70 17.36 14.58 2.40
C PHE A 70 17.39 15.79 3.33
N SER A 71 16.22 16.37 3.61
CA SER A 71 16.06 17.34 4.69
C SER A 71 15.46 16.62 5.89
N GLU A 72 16.23 16.57 6.97
CA GLU A 72 15.91 15.87 8.19
C GLU A 72 15.71 16.89 9.33
N LYS A 73 14.65 16.70 10.11
CA LYS A 73 14.37 17.46 11.32
C LYS A 73 14.00 16.52 12.45
N LEU A 74 14.89 16.38 13.43
CA LEU A 74 14.72 15.57 14.62
C LEU A 74 14.40 16.47 15.82
N ASP A 75 13.37 16.11 16.57
CA ASP A 75 12.96 16.77 17.80
C ASP A 75 12.66 15.69 18.86
N ILE A 76 13.50 15.57 19.88
CA ILE A 76 13.31 14.65 21.02
C ILE A 76 13.36 15.42 22.34
N ASP A 77 12.33 15.25 23.15
CA ASP A 77 12.20 15.76 24.51
C ASP A 77 12.33 14.60 25.52
N PHE A 78 13.40 14.60 26.30
CA PHE A 78 13.64 13.59 27.32
C PHE A 78 13.04 13.96 28.69
N THR A 79 12.38 15.12 28.82
CA THR A 79 11.70 15.55 30.06
C THR A 79 10.71 14.51 30.62
N PRO A 80 9.89 13.83 29.79
CA PRO A 80 9.00 12.77 30.29
C PRO A 80 9.74 11.60 30.96
N MET A 81 11.03 11.42 30.64
CA MET A 81 11.92 10.43 31.24
C MET A 81 12.64 10.92 32.50
N GLY A 82 12.35 12.15 32.96
CA GLY A 82 13.02 12.77 34.09
C GLY A 82 14.40 13.35 33.75
N GLN A 83 14.71 13.54 32.46
CA GLN A 83 15.95 14.15 32.00
C GLN A 83 15.68 15.57 31.50
N ASP A 84 16.40 16.56 32.03
CA ASP A 84 16.17 17.98 31.72
C ASP A 84 16.96 18.43 30.48
N TYR A 85 16.81 17.70 29.37
CA TYR A 85 17.42 18.09 28.10
C TYR A 85 16.58 17.66 26.90
N ARG A 86 16.78 18.38 25.81
CA ARG A 86 16.15 18.15 24.51
C ARG A 86 17.22 18.01 23.45
N LEU A 87 16.98 17.12 22.49
CA LEU A 87 17.78 16.97 21.29
C LEU A 87 16.99 17.52 20.11
N HIS A 88 17.56 18.51 19.44
CA HIS A 88 17.04 19.04 18.20
C HIS A 88 18.13 18.94 17.13
N VAL A 89 17.80 18.38 15.97
CA VAL A 89 18.74 18.28 14.85
C VAL A 89 18.06 18.73 13.57
N GLU A 90 18.71 19.62 12.85
CA GLU A 90 18.38 19.96 11.46
C GLU A 90 19.55 19.48 10.61
N ASN A 91 19.29 18.59 9.64
CA ASN A 91 20.33 18.04 8.79
C ASN A 91 19.93 18.09 7.32
N MET A 92 20.87 18.50 6.47
CA MET A 92 20.85 18.28 5.04
C MET A 92 21.79 17.14 4.72
N HIS A 93 21.21 15.95 4.60
CA HIS A 93 21.94 14.72 4.35
C HIS A 93 22.09 14.44 2.85
N PHE A 94 23.31 14.15 2.39
CA PHE A 94 23.62 13.93 0.98
C PHE A 94 24.16 12.53 0.72
N VAL A 95 23.60 11.87 -0.28
CA VAL A 95 23.99 10.53 -0.72
C VAL A 95 24.09 10.43 -2.24
N ASP A 96 24.83 9.43 -2.72
CA ASP A 96 24.98 9.16 -4.14
C ASP A 96 23.79 8.35 -4.70
N LYS A 97 23.85 7.96 -5.98
CA LYS A 97 22.78 7.16 -6.62
C LYS A 97 22.54 5.79 -5.97
N GLY A 98 23.56 5.23 -5.31
CA GLY A 98 23.54 3.95 -4.60
C GLY A 98 23.20 4.09 -3.11
N GLY A 99 22.90 5.29 -2.64
CA GLY A 99 22.61 5.57 -1.23
C GLY A 99 23.86 5.71 -0.35
N TYR A 100 25.06 5.71 -0.94
CA TYR A 100 26.29 5.88 -0.18
C TYR A 100 26.49 7.33 0.23
N TYR A 101 27.14 7.52 1.36
CA TYR A 101 27.42 8.81 1.96
C TYR A 101 28.20 9.75 1.02
N ILE A 102 27.72 10.99 0.88
CA ILE A 102 28.43 12.10 0.23
C ILE A 102 28.75 13.21 1.25
N GLY A 103 27.86 13.51 2.19
CA GLY A 103 28.10 14.58 3.14
C GLY A 103 26.90 14.95 3.99
N ASP A 104 27.12 15.86 4.92
CA ASP A 104 26.09 16.45 5.79
C ASP A 104 26.35 17.94 5.98
N ASP A 105 25.27 18.70 6.08
CA ASP A 105 25.25 20.03 6.69
C ASP A 105 24.23 19.99 7.84
N MET A 106 24.75 19.75 9.05
CA MET A 106 24.00 19.39 10.23
C MET A 106 24.18 20.43 11.33
N LYS A 107 23.07 20.82 11.95
CA LYS A 107 23.02 21.60 13.17
C LYS A 107 22.34 20.79 14.27
N LEU A 108 23.05 20.56 15.36
CA LEU A 108 22.57 19.82 16.51
C LEU A 108 22.51 20.76 17.72
N VAL A 109 21.41 20.71 18.45
CA VAL A 109 21.21 21.41 19.72
C VAL A 109 20.85 20.38 20.77
N PHE A 110 21.68 20.26 21.80
CA PHE A 110 21.51 19.33 22.91
C PHE A 110 21.54 20.09 24.23
N GLY A 111 20.38 20.31 24.83
CA GLY A 111 20.24 21.29 25.92
C GLY A 111 20.68 22.68 25.45
N ASP A 112 21.65 23.28 26.16
CA ASP A 112 22.22 24.58 25.82
C ASP A 112 23.41 24.50 24.84
N GLN A 113 23.86 23.29 24.48
CA GLN A 113 25.00 23.10 23.59
C GLN A 113 24.56 23.10 22.13
N ILE A 114 25.17 23.97 21.34
CA ILE A 114 24.99 24.03 19.88
C ILE A 114 26.23 23.45 19.22
N GLN A 115 26.01 22.51 18.30
CA GLN A 115 27.02 21.92 17.47
C GLN A 115 26.64 22.10 15.99
N THR A 116 27.63 22.36 15.15
CA THR A 116 27.46 22.40 13.70
C THR A 116 28.49 21.48 13.06
N LEU A 117 28.05 20.60 12.18
CA LEU A 117 28.87 19.64 11.48
C LEU A 117 28.66 19.86 9.98
N TYR A 118 29.76 20.10 9.29
CA TYR A 118 29.79 20.14 7.83
C TYR A 118 30.81 19.11 7.37
N LEU A 119 30.35 18.11 6.63
CA LEU A 119 31.20 17.04 6.12
C LEU A 119 30.98 16.84 4.64
N LYS A 120 32.08 16.57 3.95
CA LYS A 120 32.12 16.27 2.53
C LYS A 120 33.06 15.12 2.28
N ARG A 121 32.53 14.09 1.63
CA ARG A 121 33.29 12.99 1.07
C ARG A 121 33.72 13.33 -0.36
N THR A 122 34.98 13.08 -0.64
CA THR A 122 35.56 12.97 -1.98
C THR A 122 35.86 11.49 -2.27
N ASP A 123 36.53 11.16 -3.37
CA ASP A 123 36.74 9.77 -3.76
C ASP A 123 37.45 8.93 -2.69
N ASP A 124 38.41 9.52 -1.96
CA ASP A 124 39.28 8.82 -1.01
C ASP A 124 39.32 9.42 0.41
N SER A 125 38.67 10.56 0.63
CA SER A 125 38.78 11.30 1.89
C SER A 125 37.49 11.98 2.30
N LEU A 126 37.34 12.12 3.60
CA LEU A 126 36.32 12.92 4.27
C LEU A 126 36.98 14.20 4.77
N SER A 127 36.43 15.34 4.38
CA SER A 127 36.91 16.66 4.79
C SER A 127 35.74 17.52 5.26
N GLY A 128 36.02 18.52 6.10
CA GLY A 128 34.99 19.43 6.60
C GLY A 128 35.37 20.05 7.92
N TYR A 129 34.37 20.37 8.74
CA TYR A 129 34.59 20.97 10.05
C TYR A 129 33.46 20.63 11.02
N PHE A 130 33.81 20.67 12.30
CA PHE A 130 32.91 20.56 13.43
C PHE A 130 33.06 21.80 14.30
N ILE A 131 31.97 22.47 14.66
CA ILE A 131 31.94 23.61 15.57
C ILE A 131 31.19 23.17 16.81
N ALA A 132 31.82 23.24 17.97
CA ALA A 132 31.17 23.05 19.27
C ALA A 132 31.70 24.06 20.27
N ASN A 133 30.81 24.66 21.06
CA ASN A 133 31.16 25.68 22.06
C ASN A 133 32.04 26.81 21.44
N ASP A 134 31.63 27.31 20.27
CA ASP A 134 32.32 28.32 19.47
C ASP A 134 33.75 27.96 19.02
N ARG A 135 34.15 26.69 19.15
CA ARG A 135 35.43 26.19 18.66
C ARG A 135 35.23 25.38 17.40
N ARG A 136 35.83 25.86 16.31
CA ARG A 136 35.91 25.13 15.05
C ARG A 136 37.10 24.17 15.07
N GLN A 137 36.84 22.93 14.70
CA GLN A 137 37.81 21.88 14.47
C GLN A 137 37.65 21.39 13.03
N ASP A 138 38.65 21.62 12.18
CA ASP A 138 38.64 21.07 10.84
C ASP A 138 38.91 19.56 10.89
N VAL A 139 38.23 18.82 10.02
CA VAL A 139 38.30 17.37 9.91
C VAL A 139 38.89 17.03 8.55
N SER A 140 39.88 16.14 8.54
CA SER A 140 40.37 15.49 7.33
C SER A 140 40.79 14.06 7.68
N ARG A 141 40.13 13.07 7.09
CA ARG A 141 40.38 11.64 7.35
C ARG A 141 40.25 10.84 6.05
N PRO A 142 41.05 9.78 5.88
CA PRO A 142 40.86 8.87 4.74
C PRO A 142 39.51 8.14 4.88
N MET A 143 38.78 8.03 3.76
CA MET A 143 37.54 7.28 3.63
C MET A 143 37.49 6.65 2.23
N PRO A 144 38.33 5.63 1.98
CA PRO A 144 38.57 5.11 0.63
C PRO A 144 37.39 4.32 0.07
N GLU A 145 36.52 3.80 0.93
CA GLU A 145 35.36 3.00 0.52
C GLU A 145 34.06 3.79 0.66
N PRO A 146 33.12 3.65 -0.30
CA PRO A 146 31.78 4.19 -0.15
C PRO A 146 31.03 3.41 0.95
N LEU A 147 30.59 4.12 1.98
CA LEU A 147 29.84 3.56 3.10
C LEU A 147 28.46 4.20 3.17
N PHE A 148 27.45 3.44 3.63
CA PHE A 148 26.20 4.03 4.08
C PHE A 148 26.42 4.80 5.37
N SER A 149 25.62 5.83 5.64
CA SER A 149 25.60 6.50 6.94
C SER A 149 24.54 5.89 7.87
N GLY A 150 24.74 6.05 9.17
CA GLY A 150 23.74 5.72 10.18
C GLY A 150 24.01 6.43 11.50
N ASP A 151 23.43 7.61 11.67
CA ASP A 151 23.47 8.36 12.93
C ASP A 151 22.40 7.90 13.93
N ASN A 152 22.68 8.15 15.21
CA ASN A 152 21.72 7.90 16.27
C ASN A 152 20.44 8.71 16.01
N TYR A 153 19.29 8.02 16.10
CA TYR A 153 17.96 8.58 15.88
C TYR A 153 17.66 9.08 14.45
N MET A 154 18.58 8.97 13.49
CA MET A 154 18.35 9.29 12.06
C MET A 154 17.90 8.05 11.30
N ILE A 155 16.66 7.63 11.58
CA ILE A 155 16.13 6.32 11.20
C ILE A 155 15.97 6.11 9.70
N ASP A 156 15.80 7.19 8.94
CA ASP A 156 15.72 7.13 7.50
C ASP A 156 17.06 6.76 6.84
N GLN A 157 18.20 7.01 7.49
CA GLN A 157 19.50 6.54 7.03
C GLN A 157 19.59 4.99 7.10
N LEU A 158 19.03 4.39 8.15
CA LEU A 158 18.89 2.94 8.26
C LEU A 158 17.89 2.38 7.23
N GLU A 159 16.79 3.09 6.97
CA GLU A 159 15.85 2.77 5.88
C GLU A 159 16.57 2.74 4.52
N CYS A 160 17.46 3.70 4.27
CA CYS A 160 18.30 3.75 3.07
C CYS A 160 19.22 2.52 2.96
N PHE A 161 19.94 2.19 4.03
CA PHE A 161 20.78 0.98 4.08
C PHE A 161 19.99 -0.27 3.69
N LEU A 162 18.85 -0.53 4.34
CA LEU A 162 17.99 -1.69 4.07
C LEU A 162 17.43 -1.68 2.64
N ALA A 163 17.08 -0.51 2.09
CA ALA A 163 16.55 -0.39 0.73
C ALA A 163 17.54 -0.81 -0.37
N PHE A 164 18.84 -0.84 -0.07
CA PHE A 164 19.91 -1.26 -0.98
C PHE A 164 20.45 -2.67 -0.69
N GLN A 165 19.78 -3.43 0.17
CA GLN A 165 20.06 -4.84 0.39
C GLN A 165 19.06 -5.73 -0.35
N ASP A 166 19.52 -6.92 -0.76
CA ASP A 166 18.64 -8.03 -1.10
C ASP A 166 18.21 -8.67 0.23
N ILE A 167 16.90 -8.79 0.47
CA ILE A 167 16.33 -9.22 1.75
C ILE A 167 15.41 -10.42 1.52
N ALA A 168 15.75 -11.58 2.06
CA ALA A 168 14.89 -12.74 2.17
C ALA A 168 14.92 -13.32 3.60
N VAL A 169 13.83 -13.99 4.00
CA VAL A 169 13.77 -14.66 5.30
C VAL A 169 14.87 -15.72 5.40
N GLY A 170 15.66 -15.66 6.48
CA GLY A 170 16.84 -16.49 6.72
C GLY A 170 18.16 -15.84 6.33
N ASP A 171 18.16 -14.70 5.63
CA ASP A 171 19.39 -14.01 5.24
C ASP A 171 20.09 -13.40 6.45
N THR A 172 21.42 -13.43 6.43
CA THR A 172 22.29 -12.66 7.32
C THR A 172 22.95 -11.56 6.50
N ILE A 173 22.74 -10.32 6.90
CA ILE A 173 23.24 -9.14 6.17
C ILE A 173 24.22 -8.41 7.08
N GLY A 174 25.47 -8.32 6.62
CA GLY A 174 26.56 -7.67 7.33
C GLY A 174 27.20 -6.56 6.50
N GLY A 175 27.82 -5.60 7.16
CA GLY A 175 28.54 -4.53 6.50
C GLY A 175 29.18 -3.54 7.49
N THR A 176 29.46 -2.35 6.98
CA THR A 176 29.96 -1.24 7.79
C THR A 176 29.22 0.03 7.42
N ILE A 177 28.84 0.80 8.42
CA ILE A 177 28.24 2.12 8.28
C ILE A 177 29.20 3.17 8.83
N PHE A 178 29.12 4.37 8.27
CA PHE A 178 29.76 5.56 8.78
C PHE A 178 28.79 6.30 9.72
N VAL A 179 29.28 6.81 10.84
CA VAL A 179 28.49 7.58 11.82
C VAL A 179 29.03 9.02 11.82
N PRO A 180 28.44 9.92 11.00
CA PRO A 180 28.92 11.29 10.82
C PRO A 180 29.15 12.04 12.13
N GLN A 181 28.22 11.96 13.09
CA GLN A 181 28.29 12.73 14.33
C GLN A 181 29.55 12.45 15.17
N VAL A 182 30.07 11.23 15.12
CA VAL A 182 31.26 10.81 15.89
C VAL A 182 32.49 10.55 15.02
N LEU A 183 32.36 10.73 13.70
CA LEU A 183 33.42 10.52 12.70
C LEU A 183 34.05 9.11 12.79
N ALA A 184 33.23 8.11 13.07
CA ALA A 184 33.66 6.73 13.23
C ALA A 184 32.89 5.79 12.30
N THR A 185 33.46 4.63 12.03
CA THR A 185 32.76 3.54 11.38
C THR A 185 32.25 2.57 12.44
N SER A 186 31.13 1.92 12.14
CA SER A 186 30.57 0.85 12.96
C SER A 186 30.18 -0.32 12.08
N ALA A 187 30.42 -1.52 12.58
CA ALA A 187 29.86 -2.71 11.96
C ALA A 187 28.33 -2.71 12.11
N ILE A 188 27.66 -3.26 11.11
CA ILE A 188 26.22 -3.49 11.07
C ILE A 188 25.99 -4.94 10.70
N GLU A 189 25.19 -5.64 11.47
CA GLU A 189 24.90 -7.05 11.27
C GLU A 189 23.47 -7.34 11.70
N LEU A 190 22.71 -8.00 10.84
CA LEU A 190 21.33 -8.37 11.08
C LEU A 190 20.99 -9.75 10.50
N VAL A 191 19.95 -10.36 11.03
CA VAL A 191 19.29 -11.54 10.47
C VAL A 191 17.83 -11.21 10.15
N VAL A 192 17.35 -11.67 9.00
CA VAL A 192 15.94 -11.55 8.60
C VAL A 192 15.19 -12.76 9.13
N GLU A 193 14.55 -12.63 10.29
CA GLU A 193 13.99 -13.75 11.04
C GLU A 193 12.67 -14.27 10.45
N ASP A 194 11.80 -13.35 10.01
CA ASP A 194 10.43 -13.69 9.60
C ASP A 194 9.85 -12.65 8.63
N TYR A 195 8.69 -12.96 8.06
CA TYR A 195 7.84 -12.06 7.28
C TYR A 195 6.39 -12.15 7.77
N GLN A 196 5.96 -11.12 8.51
CA GLN A 196 4.67 -11.14 9.21
C GLN A 196 3.87 -9.84 9.04
N MET A 197 2.60 -9.89 9.41
CA MET A 197 1.75 -8.70 9.45
C MET A 197 2.02 -7.91 10.74
N VAL A 198 2.40 -6.65 10.60
CA VAL A 198 2.82 -5.77 11.70
C VAL A 198 1.91 -4.55 11.74
N ARG A 199 1.44 -4.24 12.94
CA ARG A 199 0.75 -2.99 13.21
C ARG A 199 1.76 -1.86 13.43
N TYR A 200 1.53 -0.71 12.79
CA TYR A 200 2.27 0.51 13.02
C TYR A 200 1.32 1.71 12.91
N GLY A 201 1.22 2.48 14.00
CA GLY A 201 0.15 3.48 14.16
C GLY A 201 -1.25 2.86 14.02
N ASN A 202 -2.03 3.40 13.07
CA ASN A 202 -3.39 2.94 12.74
C ASN A 202 -3.42 2.02 11.50
N LEU A 203 -2.25 1.58 11.02
CA LEU A 203 -2.10 0.79 9.81
C LEU A 203 -1.54 -0.60 10.14
N PHE A 204 -1.76 -1.53 9.21
CA PHE A 204 -1.17 -2.86 9.21
C PHE A 204 -0.51 -3.09 7.86
N ASP A 205 0.73 -3.58 7.86
CA ASP A 205 1.43 -3.98 6.64
C ASP A 205 2.20 -5.28 6.87
N SER A 206 2.56 -5.96 5.80
CA SER A 206 3.43 -7.14 5.87
C SER A 206 4.89 -6.71 5.77
N ALA A 207 5.66 -6.99 6.81
CA ALA A 207 7.05 -6.56 6.94
C ALA A 207 7.98 -7.72 7.29
N TYR A 208 9.21 -7.62 6.80
CA TYR A 208 10.36 -8.39 7.22
C TYR A 208 10.75 -7.97 8.62
N VAL A 209 10.98 -8.96 9.47
CA VAL A 209 11.50 -8.78 10.83
C VAL A 209 13.01 -8.89 10.77
N CYS A 210 13.69 -7.75 10.75
CA CYS A 210 15.14 -7.68 10.68
C CYS A 210 15.68 -7.46 12.09
N HIS A 211 16.26 -8.50 12.69
CA HIS A 211 16.89 -8.41 14.00
C HIS A 211 18.37 -8.07 13.86
N PHE A 212 18.76 -6.91 14.38
CA PHE A 212 20.13 -6.40 14.36
C PHE A 212 20.86 -6.82 15.63
N PHE A 213 22.09 -7.31 15.46
CA PHE A 213 23.02 -7.57 16.55
C PHE A 213 24.02 -6.43 16.75
N GLN A 214 24.27 -5.65 15.68
CA GLN A 214 25.22 -4.53 15.67
C GLN A 214 24.64 -3.34 14.89
N PRO A 215 24.93 -2.08 15.29
CA PRO A 215 25.74 -1.68 16.44
C PRO A 215 25.07 -1.87 17.80
N SER A 216 23.77 -2.05 17.81
CA SER A 216 22.97 -2.29 19.01
C SER A 216 21.89 -3.31 18.71
N GLU A 217 21.48 -4.04 19.74
CA GLU A 217 20.37 -4.98 19.64
C GLU A 217 19.06 -4.22 19.38
N GLN A 218 18.45 -4.48 18.22
CA GLN A 218 17.19 -3.87 17.82
C GLN A 218 16.46 -4.71 16.77
N THR A 219 15.14 -4.61 16.73
CA THR A 219 14.31 -5.25 15.70
C THR A 219 13.68 -4.19 14.82
N ALA A 220 13.99 -4.20 13.53
CA ALA A 220 13.43 -3.33 12.53
C ALA A 220 12.38 -4.07 11.70
N TYR A 221 11.29 -3.39 11.36
CA TYR A 221 10.23 -3.94 10.53
C TYR A 221 10.23 -3.23 9.18
N PHE A 222 10.67 -3.95 8.14
CA PHE A 222 10.90 -3.40 6.81
C PHE A 222 9.90 -3.97 5.80
N THR A 223 9.17 -3.13 5.09
CA THR A 223 8.13 -3.57 4.14
C THR A 223 8.70 -3.87 2.75
N LYS A 224 7.91 -4.55 1.92
CA LYS A 224 8.28 -4.85 0.52
C LYS A 224 8.48 -3.64 -0.37
N ASP A 225 7.78 -2.54 -0.07
CA ASP A 225 8.01 -1.25 -0.71
C ASP A 225 9.15 -0.44 -0.11
N LYS A 226 10.01 -1.13 0.65
CA LYS A 226 11.26 -0.63 1.18
C LYS A 226 11.07 0.49 2.18
N ARG A 227 10.13 0.31 3.11
CA ARG A 227 9.90 1.28 4.19
C ARG A 227 10.16 0.63 5.52
N LEU A 228 10.86 1.36 6.36
CA LEU A 228 11.05 1.05 7.75
C LEU A 228 9.84 1.57 8.50
N ILE A 229 8.94 0.68 8.90
CA ILE A 229 7.66 1.08 9.50
C ILE A 229 7.71 1.12 11.03
N ARG A 230 8.65 0.36 11.64
CA ARG A 230 8.83 0.27 13.08
C ARG A 230 10.25 -0.15 13.43
N ILE A 231 10.79 0.36 14.53
CA ILE A 231 11.97 -0.17 15.22
C ILE A 231 11.63 -0.39 16.68
N GLU A 232 12.17 -1.45 17.27
CA GLU A 232 12.14 -1.73 18.70
C GLU A 232 13.56 -1.92 19.21
N GLN A 233 13.95 -1.17 20.24
CA GLN A 233 15.23 -1.33 20.93
C GLN A 233 14.96 -1.73 22.39
N PRO A 234 14.98 -3.04 22.71
CA PRO A 234 14.60 -3.53 24.03
C PRO A 234 15.45 -2.94 25.17
N SER A 235 16.75 -2.78 24.93
CA SER A 235 17.71 -2.25 25.91
C SER A 235 17.37 -0.83 26.39
N GLN A 236 16.72 -0.03 25.55
CA GLN A 236 16.30 1.34 25.86
C GLN A 236 14.80 1.47 26.15
N ASN A 237 14.03 0.38 26.03
CA ASN A 237 12.56 0.42 25.93
C ASN A 237 12.07 1.46 24.91
N LEU A 238 12.84 1.64 23.82
CA LEU A 238 12.54 2.60 22.76
C LEU A 238 11.76 1.87 21.65
N SER A 239 10.66 2.47 21.24
CA SER A 239 9.97 2.10 20.01
C SER A 239 9.85 3.32 19.10
N ILE A 240 10.07 3.09 17.82
CA ILE A 240 10.00 4.12 16.80
C ILE A 240 8.99 3.65 15.76
N ILE A 241 8.02 4.50 15.44
CA ILE A 241 6.88 4.12 14.59
C ILE A 241 6.74 5.15 13.47
N LEU A 242 6.65 4.68 12.23
CA LEU A 242 6.34 5.53 11.09
C LEU A 242 4.89 6.02 11.20
N LEU A 243 4.70 7.33 11.24
CA LEU A 243 3.41 7.96 10.97
C LEU A 243 3.25 8.15 9.48
N GLU A 244 2.27 7.46 8.91
CA GLU A 244 1.96 7.55 7.50
C GLU A 244 0.53 8.03 7.30
N ASN A 245 0.35 9.05 6.45
CA ASN A 245 -0.95 9.33 5.86
C ASN A 245 -1.13 8.37 4.67
N PRO A 246 -2.21 7.56 4.60
CA PRO A 246 -2.47 6.67 3.47
C PRO A 246 -2.39 7.35 2.10
N LEU A 247 -2.67 8.66 2.04
CA LEU A 247 -2.59 9.46 0.82
C LEU A 247 -1.15 9.67 0.33
N ASP A 248 -0.15 9.64 1.22
CA ASP A 248 1.27 9.80 0.89
C ASP A 248 1.87 8.55 0.21
N ARG A 249 1.13 7.42 0.21
CA ARG A 249 1.46 6.23 -0.59
C ARG A 249 1.21 6.41 -2.09
N GLY A 250 0.54 7.48 -2.52
CA GLY A 250 -0.02 7.60 -3.87
C GLY A 250 0.85 8.24 -4.96
N THR A 251 2.00 8.83 -4.66
CA THR A 251 2.72 9.71 -5.61
C THR A 251 4.01 9.12 -6.18
N THR A 252 3.96 7.88 -6.65
CA THR A 252 5.03 7.40 -7.54
C THR A 252 4.66 7.76 -8.97
N PRO A 253 5.53 8.42 -9.75
CA PRO A 253 5.26 8.67 -11.16
C PRO A 253 5.00 7.34 -11.87
N ALA A 254 3.90 7.27 -12.62
CA ALA A 254 3.53 6.10 -13.39
C ALA A 254 4.69 5.73 -14.34
N LYS A 255 5.38 4.63 -14.05
CA LYS A 255 6.34 4.07 -15.01
C LYS A 255 5.54 3.52 -16.21
N PRO A 256 6.04 3.66 -17.44
CA PRO A 256 5.42 3.02 -18.60
C PRO A 256 5.32 1.52 -18.34
N PHE A 257 4.13 0.95 -18.59
CA PHE A 257 3.84 -0.45 -18.33
C PHE A 257 4.72 -1.34 -19.21
N ALA A 258 5.62 -2.10 -18.61
CA ALA A 258 6.45 -3.08 -19.30
C ALA A 258 5.79 -4.47 -19.23
N PHE A 259 6.05 -5.33 -20.21
CA PHE A 259 5.53 -6.72 -20.18
C PHE A 259 5.98 -7.49 -18.94
N ILE A 260 7.18 -7.20 -18.41
CA ILE A 260 7.66 -7.79 -17.18
C ILE A 260 6.80 -7.41 -15.97
N ASP A 261 6.16 -6.23 -15.96
CA ASP A 261 5.23 -5.82 -14.91
C ASP A 261 3.96 -6.68 -14.93
N PHE A 262 3.50 -7.10 -16.12
CA PHE A 262 2.40 -8.05 -16.23
C PHE A 262 2.75 -9.40 -15.61
N ILE A 263 3.94 -9.94 -15.90
CA ILE A 263 4.42 -11.20 -15.32
C ILE A 263 4.50 -11.08 -13.80
N LYS A 264 5.05 -9.98 -13.29
CA LYS A 264 5.11 -9.72 -11.85
C LYS A 264 3.72 -9.74 -11.23
N ARG A 265 2.68 -9.20 -11.89
CA ARG A 265 1.29 -9.20 -11.37
C ARG A 265 0.55 -10.54 -11.50
N LEU A 266 1.08 -11.50 -12.26
CA LEU A 266 0.40 -12.77 -12.50
C LEU A 266 0.00 -13.51 -11.22
N PRO A 267 0.82 -13.58 -10.15
CA PRO A 267 0.45 -14.28 -8.93
C PRO A 267 -0.82 -13.74 -8.26
N ILE A 268 -0.97 -12.41 -8.18
CA ILE A 268 -2.16 -11.81 -7.57
C ILE A 268 -3.40 -11.95 -8.47
N TYR A 269 -3.22 -11.85 -9.78
CA TYR A 269 -4.30 -12.13 -10.73
C TYR A 269 -4.76 -13.58 -10.65
N LEU A 270 -3.84 -14.52 -10.47
CA LEU A 270 -4.16 -15.93 -10.24
C LEU A 270 -4.96 -16.10 -8.94
N VAL A 271 -4.61 -15.40 -7.85
CA VAL A 271 -5.41 -15.42 -6.61
C VAL A 271 -6.84 -14.97 -6.88
N PHE A 272 -7.06 -13.87 -7.59
CA PHE A 272 -8.41 -13.40 -7.94
C PHE A 272 -9.18 -14.40 -8.81
N ILE A 273 -8.53 -14.97 -9.83
CA ILE A 273 -9.14 -15.99 -10.71
C ILE A 273 -9.53 -17.22 -9.91
N ILE A 274 -8.61 -17.74 -9.09
CA ILE A 274 -8.82 -18.91 -8.24
C ILE A 274 -10.02 -18.69 -7.32
N PHE A 275 -10.04 -17.57 -6.62
CA PHE A 275 -11.08 -17.27 -5.66
C PHE A 275 -12.43 -17.07 -6.36
N GLY A 276 -12.46 -16.35 -7.48
CA GLY A 276 -13.64 -16.21 -8.33
C GLY A 276 -14.19 -17.56 -8.82
N ILE A 277 -13.32 -18.49 -9.24
CA ILE A 277 -13.72 -19.85 -9.64
C ILE A 277 -14.28 -20.64 -8.46
N ILE A 278 -13.68 -20.54 -7.27
CA ILE A 278 -14.17 -21.23 -6.06
C ILE A 278 -15.62 -20.79 -5.77
N PHE A 279 -15.90 -19.49 -5.78
CA PHE A 279 -17.25 -18.98 -5.55
C PHE A 279 -18.22 -19.33 -6.70
N ALA A 280 -17.78 -19.24 -7.96
CA ALA A 280 -18.59 -19.59 -9.11
C ALA A 280 -18.79 -21.12 -9.28
N SER A 281 -18.02 -21.97 -8.59
CA SER A 281 -17.97 -23.42 -8.77
C SER A 281 -19.35 -24.10 -8.65
N SER A 282 -20.17 -23.60 -7.72
CA SER A 282 -21.55 -24.05 -7.50
C SER A 282 -22.45 -23.91 -8.74
N PHE A 283 -22.11 -22.99 -9.64
CA PHE A 283 -22.80 -22.76 -10.91
C PHE A 283 -22.06 -23.38 -12.10
N ILE A 284 -20.72 -23.34 -12.10
CA ILE A 284 -19.86 -23.91 -13.15
C ILE A 284 -20.22 -25.38 -13.39
N TRP A 285 -20.35 -26.19 -12.34
CA TRP A 285 -20.55 -27.63 -12.49
C TRP A 285 -21.74 -27.98 -13.39
N LYS A 286 -22.87 -27.30 -13.20
CA LYS A 286 -24.10 -27.53 -13.95
C LYS A 286 -24.09 -26.96 -15.37
N TYR A 287 -23.38 -25.84 -15.58
CA TYR A 287 -23.48 -25.06 -16.81
C TYR A 287 -22.20 -25.00 -17.66
N HIS A 288 -21.09 -25.62 -17.27
CA HIS A 288 -19.80 -25.53 -17.97
C HIS A 288 -19.82 -25.87 -19.47
N LYS A 289 -20.81 -26.65 -19.94
CA LYS A 289 -20.95 -26.97 -21.38
C LYS A 289 -21.69 -25.88 -22.19
N LYS A 290 -22.22 -24.85 -21.53
CA LYS A 290 -22.97 -23.75 -22.16
C LYS A 290 -22.02 -22.63 -22.52
N TYR A 291 -21.79 -22.40 -23.80
CA TYR A 291 -20.85 -21.37 -24.27
C TYR A 291 -21.24 -19.95 -23.81
N GLU A 292 -22.53 -19.72 -23.56
CA GLU A 292 -23.06 -18.42 -23.16
C GLU A 292 -22.46 -17.92 -21.83
N ILE A 293 -22.05 -18.82 -20.92
CA ILE A 293 -21.41 -18.41 -19.65
C ILE A 293 -20.00 -17.82 -19.86
N TYR A 294 -19.30 -18.28 -20.90
CA TYR A 294 -17.97 -17.77 -21.23
C TYR A 294 -18.07 -16.45 -21.98
N VAL A 295 -19.04 -16.35 -22.90
CA VAL A 295 -19.35 -15.10 -23.61
C VAL A 295 -19.74 -14.01 -22.61
N ILE A 296 -20.64 -14.29 -21.67
CA ILE A 296 -21.09 -13.29 -20.69
C ILE A 296 -19.98 -12.88 -19.72
N PHE A 297 -19.07 -13.81 -19.37
CA PHE A 297 -17.88 -13.50 -18.59
C PHE A 297 -16.97 -12.50 -19.32
N VAL A 298 -16.66 -12.75 -20.59
CA VAL A 298 -15.84 -11.83 -21.41
C VAL A 298 -16.54 -10.48 -21.58
N LEU A 299 -17.84 -10.47 -21.86
CA LEU A 299 -18.62 -9.23 -21.98
C LEU A 299 -18.64 -8.43 -20.67
N GLY A 300 -18.72 -9.09 -19.52
CA GLY A 300 -18.60 -8.44 -18.21
C GLY A 300 -17.29 -7.67 -18.06
N GLY A 301 -16.17 -8.28 -18.47
CA GLY A 301 -14.86 -7.65 -18.49
C GLY A 301 -14.73 -6.50 -19.50
N ILE A 302 -15.26 -6.66 -20.71
CA ILE A 302 -15.26 -5.60 -21.74
C ILE A 302 -16.08 -4.39 -21.27
N ILE A 303 -17.24 -4.62 -20.65
CA ILE A 303 -18.12 -3.57 -20.18
C ILE A 303 -17.50 -2.78 -19.02
N TYR A 304 -16.67 -3.41 -18.19
CA TYR A 304 -15.88 -2.69 -17.19
C TYR A 304 -15.00 -1.60 -17.84
N LEU A 305 -14.47 -1.81 -19.06
CA LEU A 305 -13.66 -0.80 -19.73
C LEU A 305 -14.43 0.49 -20.02
N LEU A 306 -15.77 0.42 -20.14
CA LEU A 306 -16.63 1.58 -20.36
C LEU A 306 -16.64 2.56 -19.17
N LEU A 307 -16.15 2.16 -17.99
CA LEU A 307 -16.00 3.06 -16.85
C LEU A 307 -15.06 4.23 -17.15
N HIS A 308 -14.06 4.04 -18.01
CA HIS A 308 -13.16 5.11 -18.45
C HIS A 308 -13.86 6.19 -19.27
N LEU A 309 -14.95 5.84 -19.95
CA LEU A 309 -15.74 6.75 -20.77
C LEU A 309 -16.95 7.33 -20.02
N THR A 310 -17.37 6.69 -18.93
CA THR A 310 -18.61 7.02 -18.22
C THR A 310 -18.35 7.46 -16.79
N GLN A 311 -18.01 6.52 -15.91
CA GLN A 311 -17.86 6.75 -14.48
C GLN A 311 -16.73 7.74 -14.15
N PHE A 312 -15.50 7.49 -14.61
CA PHE A 312 -14.35 8.32 -14.20
C PHE A 312 -14.47 9.77 -14.68
N PRO A 313 -14.86 10.06 -15.94
CA PRO A 313 -15.09 11.44 -16.37
C PRO A 313 -16.18 12.13 -15.54
N LEU A 314 -17.27 11.43 -15.22
CA LEU A 314 -18.37 11.99 -14.45
C LEU A 314 -17.97 12.29 -13.00
N GLN A 315 -17.26 11.36 -12.34
CA GLN A 315 -16.73 11.58 -10.98
C GLN A 315 -15.73 12.74 -10.97
N LYS A 316 -14.84 12.82 -11.96
CA LYS A 316 -13.87 13.93 -12.09
C LYS A 316 -14.58 15.26 -12.30
N TRP A 317 -15.54 15.32 -13.22
CA TRP A 317 -16.33 16.52 -13.46
C TRP A 317 -17.05 16.97 -12.20
N TYR A 318 -17.76 16.07 -11.52
CA TYR A 318 -18.47 16.42 -10.28
C TYR A 318 -17.51 16.87 -9.17
N GLY A 319 -16.38 16.16 -9.02
CA GLY A 319 -15.33 16.47 -8.07
C GLY A 319 -14.78 17.89 -8.26
N MET A 320 -14.47 18.26 -9.50
CA MET A 320 -13.88 19.55 -9.83
C MET A 320 -14.90 20.70 -9.82
N GLN A 321 -16.13 20.47 -10.28
CA GLN A 321 -17.11 21.54 -10.48
C GLN A 321 -17.99 21.79 -9.24
N TYR A 322 -18.21 20.79 -8.39
CA TYR A 322 -19.15 20.89 -7.27
C TYR A 322 -18.50 20.57 -5.92
N MET A 323 -17.85 19.41 -5.80
CA MET A 323 -17.30 18.97 -4.52
C MET A 323 -16.19 19.89 -4.02
N LEU A 324 -15.16 20.12 -4.83
CA LEU A 324 -14.00 20.93 -4.43
C LEU A 324 -14.39 22.39 -4.15
N PRO A 325 -15.14 23.10 -5.03
CA PRO A 325 -15.61 24.45 -4.72
C PRO A 325 -16.51 24.50 -3.48
N GLY A 326 -17.40 23.51 -3.31
CA GLY A 326 -18.27 23.41 -2.14
C GLY A 326 -17.49 23.26 -0.84
N MET A 327 -16.48 22.39 -0.82
CA MET A 327 -15.59 22.21 0.33
C MET A 327 -14.77 23.47 0.62
N GLN A 328 -14.25 24.15 -0.40
CA GLN A 328 -13.53 25.41 -0.25
C GLN A 328 -14.43 26.53 0.32
N ALA A 329 -15.73 26.49 0.00
CA ALA A 329 -16.74 27.35 0.60
C ALA A 329 -17.20 26.91 2.00
N GLY A 330 -16.50 25.96 2.64
CA GLY A 330 -16.77 25.51 4.01
C GLY A 330 -17.93 24.54 4.15
N ARG A 331 -18.47 23.98 3.05
CA ARG A 331 -19.57 23.01 3.11
C ARG A 331 -19.05 21.61 3.51
N SER A 332 -19.97 20.80 4.05
CA SER A 332 -19.65 19.46 4.54
C SER A 332 -19.18 18.51 3.43
N LEU A 333 -17.99 17.91 3.61
CA LEU A 333 -17.47 16.85 2.75
C LEU A 333 -18.45 15.67 2.63
N PHE A 334 -19.09 15.30 3.74
CA PHE A 334 -20.01 14.15 3.80
C PHE A 334 -21.14 14.27 2.76
N LEU A 335 -21.71 15.46 2.60
CA LEU A 335 -22.78 15.67 1.63
C LEU A 335 -22.32 15.43 0.18
N TYR A 336 -21.20 16.02 -0.21
CA TYR A 336 -20.70 15.89 -1.58
C TYR A 336 -20.15 14.50 -1.89
N ALA A 337 -19.54 13.86 -0.89
CA ALA A 337 -19.00 12.53 -1.05
C ALA A 337 -20.10 11.47 -1.23
N ALA A 338 -21.32 11.71 -0.72
CA ALA A 338 -22.47 10.83 -0.97
C ALA A 338 -22.81 10.76 -2.47
N VAL A 339 -22.76 11.89 -3.18
CA VAL A 339 -22.99 11.93 -4.63
C VAL A 339 -21.83 11.27 -5.38
N ILE A 340 -20.59 11.52 -4.98
CA ILE A 340 -19.42 10.84 -5.55
C ILE A 340 -19.49 9.32 -5.38
N ALA A 341 -20.02 8.81 -4.26
CA ALA A 341 -20.22 7.39 -4.00
C ALA A 341 -21.42 6.79 -4.75
N LEU A 342 -22.45 7.60 -5.03
CA LEU A 342 -23.64 7.18 -5.78
C LEU A 342 -23.34 6.98 -7.28
N ILE A 343 -22.49 7.82 -7.87
CA ILE A 343 -22.09 7.73 -9.29
C ILE A 343 -21.58 6.33 -9.69
N PRO A 344 -20.55 5.75 -9.03
CA PRO A 344 -20.06 4.42 -9.36
C PRO A 344 -21.12 3.35 -9.11
N ALA A 345 -21.89 3.48 -8.03
CA ALA A 345 -22.95 2.53 -7.71
C ALA A 345 -24.01 2.44 -8.82
N LEU A 346 -24.48 3.59 -9.31
CA LEU A 346 -25.43 3.67 -10.42
C LEU A 346 -24.84 3.12 -11.71
N ILE A 347 -23.65 3.59 -12.11
CA ILE A 347 -23.06 3.26 -13.41
C ILE A 347 -22.68 1.79 -13.44
N GLN A 348 -21.92 1.28 -12.48
CA GLN A 348 -21.46 -0.10 -12.50
C GLN A 348 -22.61 -1.10 -12.41
N THR A 349 -23.61 -0.83 -11.58
CA THR A 349 -24.78 -1.73 -11.45
C THR A 349 -25.60 -1.76 -12.75
N THR A 350 -25.71 -0.62 -13.44
CA THR A 350 -26.40 -0.51 -14.73
C THR A 350 -25.60 -1.16 -15.86
N LEU A 351 -24.29 -0.95 -15.91
CA LEU A 351 -23.42 -1.55 -16.92
C LEU A 351 -23.47 -3.09 -16.88
N LYS A 352 -23.48 -3.69 -15.68
CA LYS A 352 -23.66 -5.14 -15.50
C LYS A 352 -24.99 -5.68 -16.06
N LEU A 353 -26.02 -4.85 -16.23
CA LEU A 353 -27.28 -5.27 -16.83
C LEU A 353 -27.19 -5.43 -18.34
N ILE A 354 -26.40 -4.60 -19.02
CA ILE A 354 -26.34 -4.55 -20.49
C ILE A 354 -26.15 -5.93 -21.11
N PRO A 355 -25.14 -6.75 -20.73
CA PRO A 355 -24.89 -7.98 -21.44
C PRO A 355 -25.90 -9.07 -21.02
N ILE A 356 -26.47 -9.01 -19.81
CA ILE A 356 -27.56 -9.87 -19.36
C ILE A 356 -28.83 -9.59 -20.17
N VAL A 357 -29.16 -8.31 -20.38
CA VAL A 357 -30.32 -7.85 -21.16
C VAL A 357 -30.16 -8.22 -22.62
N ILE A 358 -28.99 -8.00 -23.23
CA ILE A 358 -28.70 -8.39 -24.61
C ILE A 358 -28.95 -9.89 -24.79
N LEU A 359 -28.38 -10.73 -23.92
CA LEU A 359 -28.62 -12.18 -24.00
C LEU A 359 -30.07 -12.55 -23.78
N TYR A 360 -30.76 -11.89 -22.84
CA TYR A 360 -32.17 -12.15 -22.56
C TYR A 360 -33.08 -11.83 -23.76
N ILE A 361 -32.81 -10.73 -24.47
CA ILE A 361 -33.52 -10.34 -25.69
C ILE A 361 -33.24 -11.31 -26.82
N LEU A 362 -31.97 -11.70 -27.02
CA LEU A 362 -31.58 -12.65 -28.05
C LEU A 362 -32.16 -14.06 -27.81
N ARG A 363 -32.19 -14.49 -26.54
CA ARG A 363 -32.70 -15.80 -26.14
C ARG A 363 -33.06 -15.79 -24.66
N LYS A 364 -34.35 -15.83 -24.35
CA LYS A 364 -34.85 -15.88 -22.97
C LYS A 364 -34.34 -17.14 -22.24
N PRO A 365 -33.38 -17.03 -21.31
CA PRO A 365 -32.84 -18.19 -20.60
C PRO A 365 -33.80 -18.61 -19.48
N ALA A 366 -33.81 -19.90 -19.15
CA ALA A 366 -34.49 -20.38 -17.95
C ALA A 366 -33.93 -19.63 -16.71
N GLN A 367 -34.77 -19.38 -15.71
CA GLN A 367 -34.42 -18.58 -14.54
C GLN A 367 -33.12 -19.02 -13.85
N SER A 368 -32.94 -20.34 -13.65
CA SER A 368 -31.72 -20.88 -13.03
C SER A 368 -30.45 -20.63 -13.87
N PHE A 369 -30.58 -20.57 -15.20
CA PHE A 369 -29.47 -20.25 -16.10
C PHE A 369 -29.21 -18.74 -16.17
N SER A 370 -30.25 -17.91 -16.08
CA SER A 370 -30.13 -16.45 -16.00
C SER A 370 -29.34 -15.99 -14.76
N VAL A 371 -29.57 -16.65 -13.62
CA VAL A 371 -28.75 -16.45 -12.41
C VAL A 371 -27.29 -16.78 -12.68
N ALA A 372 -27.01 -17.92 -13.34
CA ALA A 372 -25.65 -18.29 -13.69
C ALA A 372 -25.01 -17.26 -14.65
N LEU A 373 -25.71 -16.83 -15.69
CA LEU A 373 -25.23 -15.77 -16.60
C LEU A 373 -24.89 -14.49 -15.82
N GLY A 374 -25.73 -14.12 -14.85
CA GLY A 374 -25.47 -13.01 -13.94
C GLY A 374 -24.21 -13.18 -13.09
N VAL A 375 -24.00 -14.35 -12.48
CA VAL A 375 -22.77 -14.67 -11.71
C VAL A 375 -21.54 -14.50 -12.58
N PHE A 376 -21.53 -15.06 -13.79
CA PHE A 376 -20.36 -14.99 -14.69
C PHE A 376 -20.13 -13.59 -15.25
N CYS A 377 -21.20 -12.82 -15.53
CA CYS A 377 -21.09 -11.41 -15.86
C CYS A 377 -20.40 -10.64 -14.73
N GLY A 378 -20.85 -10.87 -13.49
CA GLY A 378 -20.31 -10.27 -12.29
C GLY A 378 -18.86 -10.68 -12.03
N LEU A 379 -18.52 -11.96 -12.23
CA LEU A 379 -17.16 -12.47 -12.13
C LEU A 379 -16.23 -11.79 -13.14
N GLY A 380 -16.66 -11.66 -14.40
CA GLY A 380 -15.87 -10.98 -15.43
C GLY A 380 -15.65 -9.50 -15.09
N PHE A 381 -16.71 -8.80 -14.69
CA PHE A 381 -16.65 -7.40 -14.29
C PHE A 381 -15.71 -7.20 -13.07
N GLY A 382 -15.95 -7.93 -11.99
CA GLY A 382 -15.19 -7.80 -10.75
C GLY A 382 -13.74 -8.25 -10.88
N LEU A 383 -13.44 -9.25 -11.74
CA LEU A 383 -12.06 -9.69 -11.96
C LEU A 383 -11.26 -8.58 -12.67
N TYR A 384 -11.85 -7.94 -13.67
CA TYR A 384 -11.21 -6.80 -14.34
C TYR A 384 -11.02 -5.63 -13.38
N GLU A 385 -12.00 -5.34 -12.53
CA GLU A 385 -11.91 -4.31 -11.50
C GLU A 385 -10.79 -4.58 -10.48
N ALA A 386 -10.77 -5.79 -9.92
CA ALA A 386 -9.74 -6.22 -8.99
C ALA A 386 -8.35 -6.08 -9.63
N CYS A 387 -8.16 -6.55 -10.86
CA CYS A 387 -6.89 -6.41 -11.58
C CYS A 387 -6.50 -4.95 -11.84
N ALA A 388 -7.45 -4.10 -12.24
CA ALA A 388 -7.21 -2.69 -12.54
C ALA A 388 -6.84 -1.90 -11.27
N MET A 389 -7.56 -2.09 -10.17
CA MET A 389 -7.32 -1.42 -8.88
C MET A 389 -6.02 -1.88 -8.21
N THR A 390 -5.66 -3.15 -8.38
CA THR A 390 -4.39 -3.71 -7.87
C THR A 390 -3.17 -3.17 -8.62
N GLY A 391 -3.35 -2.77 -9.89
CA GLY A 391 -2.27 -2.52 -10.83
C GLY A 391 -1.22 -1.49 -10.37
N ALA A 392 -1.65 -0.31 -9.90
CA ALA A 392 -0.72 0.76 -9.51
C ALA A 392 0.05 0.45 -8.21
N SER A 393 -0.64 -0.09 -7.21
CA SER A 393 -0.04 -0.46 -5.92
C SER A 393 0.87 -1.68 -6.03
N TYR A 394 0.55 -2.64 -6.92
CA TYR A 394 1.42 -3.79 -7.15
C TYR A 394 2.68 -3.42 -7.97
N GLN A 395 2.55 -2.55 -8.98
CA GLN A 395 3.69 -2.06 -9.79
C GLN A 395 4.79 -1.42 -8.95
N THR A 396 4.41 -0.84 -7.81
CA THR A 396 5.33 -0.17 -6.89
C THR A 396 5.93 -1.13 -5.86
N GLY A 397 5.61 -2.43 -5.92
CA GLY A 397 6.03 -3.42 -4.91
C GLY A 397 5.32 -3.27 -3.56
N ARG A 398 4.30 -2.40 -3.49
CA ARG A 398 3.59 -1.99 -2.26
C ARG A 398 2.53 -2.94 -1.79
N LEU A 399 2.14 -3.90 -2.61
CA LEU A 399 1.03 -4.79 -2.28
C LEU A 399 1.54 -6.18 -1.93
N ALA A 400 1.52 -6.52 -0.65
CA ALA A 400 1.67 -7.91 -0.21
C ALA A 400 0.46 -8.73 -0.67
N VAL A 401 0.69 -9.99 -1.06
CA VAL A 401 -0.36 -10.91 -1.51
C VAL A 401 -1.42 -11.13 -0.42
N LEU A 402 -1.02 -11.12 0.85
CA LEU A 402 -1.89 -11.22 2.01
C LEU A 402 -2.00 -9.87 2.71
N SER A 403 -2.62 -8.89 2.05
CA SER A 403 -2.83 -7.55 2.60
C SER A 403 -4.30 -7.15 2.56
N TRP A 404 -4.69 -6.22 3.43
CA TRP A 404 -6.04 -5.67 3.49
C TRP A 404 -6.59 -5.23 2.13
N PRO A 405 -5.83 -4.52 1.26
CA PRO A 405 -6.34 -4.19 -0.06
C PRO A 405 -6.61 -5.40 -0.95
N VAL A 406 -5.84 -6.50 -0.83
CA VAL A 406 -6.14 -7.73 -1.58
C VAL A 406 -7.43 -8.36 -1.09
N PHE A 407 -7.61 -8.43 0.24
CA PHE A 407 -8.86 -8.90 0.83
C PHE A 407 -10.05 -8.06 0.38
N HIS A 408 -9.91 -6.73 0.35
CA HIS A 408 -10.91 -5.81 -0.19
C HIS A 408 -11.35 -6.20 -1.60
N GLN A 409 -10.38 -6.42 -2.50
CA GLN A 409 -10.66 -6.79 -3.90
C GLN A 409 -11.34 -8.17 -4.01
N LEU A 410 -11.03 -9.11 -3.11
CA LEU A 410 -11.71 -10.42 -3.06
C LEU A 410 -13.17 -10.28 -2.65
N PHE A 411 -13.50 -9.41 -1.70
CA PHE A 411 -14.89 -9.14 -1.31
C PHE A 411 -15.66 -8.34 -2.36
N ALA A 412 -15.02 -7.33 -2.97
CA ALA A 412 -15.58 -6.64 -4.13
C ALA A 412 -15.92 -7.64 -5.25
N LEU A 413 -15.03 -8.60 -5.56
CA LEU A 413 -15.30 -9.67 -6.52
C LEU A 413 -16.56 -10.47 -6.16
N ILE A 414 -16.73 -10.85 -4.88
CA ILE A 414 -17.95 -11.50 -4.38
C ILE A 414 -19.18 -10.61 -4.57
N PHE A 415 -19.07 -9.31 -4.28
CA PHE A 415 -20.13 -8.34 -4.50
C PHE A 415 -20.56 -8.29 -5.97
N HIS A 416 -19.63 -8.24 -6.92
CA HIS A 416 -19.97 -8.23 -8.36
C HIS A 416 -20.65 -9.53 -8.78
N MET A 417 -20.15 -10.69 -8.37
CA MET A 417 -20.78 -11.99 -8.65
C MET A 417 -22.20 -12.07 -8.09
N THR A 418 -22.38 -11.62 -6.84
CA THR A 418 -23.65 -11.69 -6.12
C THR A 418 -24.68 -10.73 -6.68
N SER A 419 -24.29 -9.48 -6.92
CA SER A 419 -25.14 -8.49 -7.57
C SER A 419 -25.52 -8.93 -8.99
N GLY A 420 -24.58 -9.48 -9.75
CA GLY A 420 -24.85 -10.10 -11.05
C GLY A 420 -25.89 -11.21 -10.96
N ALA A 421 -25.77 -12.13 -9.99
CA ALA A 421 -26.73 -13.20 -9.75
C ALA A 421 -28.15 -12.66 -9.46
N ALA A 422 -28.25 -11.62 -8.63
CA ALA A 422 -29.51 -10.98 -8.28
C ALA A 422 -30.16 -10.27 -9.48
N LEU A 423 -29.38 -9.57 -10.31
CA LEU A 423 -29.87 -8.96 -11.55
C LEU A 423 -30.34 -10.02 -12.55
N GLY A 424 -29.57 -11.11 -12.70
CA GLY A 424 -29.95 -12.26 -13.53
C GLY A 424 -31.22 -12.96 -13.03
N TYR A 425 -31.47 -12.95 -11.72
CA TYR A 425 -32.76 -13.38 -11.15
C TYR A 425 -33.89 -12.41 -11.48
N GLY A 426 -33.67 -11.11 -11.24
CA GLY A 426 -34.65 -10.04 -11.42
C GLY A 426 -35.18 -9.94 -12.85
N ILE A 427 -34.29 -10.03 -13.85
CA ILE A 427 -34.69 -9.92 -15.27
C ILE A 427 -35.69 -11.01 -15.67
N ASN A 428 -35.58 -12.21 -15.10
CA ASN A 428 -36.49 -13.31 -15.37
C ASN A 428 -37.86 -13.17 -14.68
N ARG A 429 -37.94 -12.36 -13.61
CA ARG A 429 -39.18 -12.08 -12.85
C ARG A 429 -39.91 -10.82 -13.34
N GLY A 430 -39.34 -10.11 -14.31
CA GLY A 430 -39.95 -8.92 -14.94
C GLY A 430 -39.38 -7.59 -14.44
N ILE A 431 -39.72 -6.51 -15.15
CA ILE A 431 -39.07 -5.20 -14.99
C ILE A 431 -39.26 -4.59 -13.59
N GLY A 432 -40.43 -4.75 -12.97
CA GLY A 432 -40.67 -4.23 -11.61
C GLY A 432 -39.76 -4.87 -10.56
N HIS A 433 -39.59 -6.19 -10.62
CA HIS A 433 -38.65 -6.91 -9.75
C HIS A 433 -37.20 -6.53 -10.03
N LEU A 434 -36.85 -6.39 -11.32
CA LEU A 434 -35.52 -5.96 -11.73
C LEU A 434 -35.17 -4.57 -11.17
N LEU A 435 -36.08 -3.59 -11.28
CA LEU A 435 -35.88 -2.23 -10.78
C LEU A 435 -35.75 -2.20 -9.25
N GLY A 436 -36.56 -2.98 -8.53
CA GLY A 436 -36.44 -3.11 -7.08
C GLY A 436 -35.08 -3.68 -6.65
N ILE A 437 -34.65 -4.78 -7.28
CA ILE A 437 -33.33 -5.39 -7.01
C ILE A 437 -32.20 -4.42 -7.38
N TRP A 438 -32.28 -3.78 -8.55
CA TRP A 438 -31.29 -2.81 -9.00
C TRP A 438 -31.16 -1.64 -8.02
N GLY A 439 -32.28 -1.06 -7.56
CA GLY A 439 -32.28 0.04 -6.60
C GLY A 439 -31.63 -0.34 -5.26
N VAL A 440 -31.92 -1.54 -4.74
CA VAL A 440 -31.28 -2.05 -3.52
C VAL A 440 -29.78 -2.25 -3.71
N LEU A 441 -29.36 -2.81 -4.84
CA LEU A 441 -27.93 -3.01 -5.14
C LEU A 441 -27.18 -1.68 -5.29
N VAL A 442 -27.79 -0.69 -5.95
CA VAL A 442 -27.24 0.68 -6.02
C VAL A 442 -27.10 1.27 -4.63
N LEU A 443 -28.10 1.12 -3.76
CA LEU A 443 -28.05 1.64 -2.40
C LEU A 443 -26.92 0.99 -1.60
N ILE A 444 -26.84 -0.34 -1.59
CA ILE A 444 -25.78 -1.09 -0.88
C ILE A 444 -24.40 -0.66 -1.38
N HIS A 445 -24.22 -0.58 -2.70
CA HIS A 445 -22.95 -0.18 -3.29
C HIS A 445 -22.61 1.29 -3.01
N THR A 446 -23.60 2.17 -2.94
CA THR A 446 -23.41 3.57 -2.54
C THR A 446 -22.92 3.62 -1.10
N ILE A 447 -23.52 2.83 -0.21
CA ILE A 447 -23.12 2.76 1.21
C ILE A 447 -21.67 2.30 1.33
N THR A 448 -21.28 1.20 0.68
CA THR A 448 -19.90 0.68 0.77
C THR A 448 -18.88 1.68 0.21
N ASN A 449 -19.17 2.32 -0.93
CA ASN A 449 -18.31 3.37 -1.48
C ASN A 449 -18.24 4.61 -0.58
N TYR A 450 -19.35 4.97 0.08
CA TYR A 450 -19.42 6.12 0.97
C TYR A 450 -18.66 5.90 2.28
N MET A 451 -18.51 4.64 2.72
CA MET A 451 -17.71 4.30 3.91
C MET A 451 -16.24 4.74 3.79
N PHE A 452 -15.72 4.87 2.56
CA PHE A 452 -14.37 5.38 2.33
C PHE A 452 -14.15 6.80 2.89
N VAL A 453 -15.21 7.61 2.99
CA VAL A 453 -15.14 8.96 3.58
C VAL A 453 -14.84 8.89 5.08
N PHE A 454 -15.42 7.91 5.77
CA PHE A 454 -15.19 7.70 7.20
C PHE A 454 -13.77 7.19 7.46
N LEU A 455 -13.25 6.35 6.57
CA LEU A 455 -11.84 5.95 6.57
C LEU A 455 -10.93 7.16 6.36
N GLN A 456 -11.20 8.01 5.37
CA GLN A 456 -10.43 9.23 5.11
C GLN A 456 -10.45 10.23 6.26
N LYS A 457 -11.54 10.28 7.04
CA LYS A 457 -11.66 11.13 8.23
C LYS A 457 -11.09 10.50 9.50
N GLY A 458 -10.54 9.28 9.41
CA GLY A 458 -10.01 8.55 10.56
C GLY A 458 -11.08 8.14 11.58
N ILE A 459 -12.35 8.13 11.17
CA ILE A 459 -13.45 7.63 12.01
C ILE A 459 -13.40 6.10 12.07
N PHE A 460 -13.09 5.47 10.95
CA PHE A 460 -12.76 4.06 10.87
C PHE A 460 -11.25 3.92 10.67
N ASP A 461 -10.65 2.94 11.35
CA ASP A 461 -9.38 2.40 10.89
C ASP A 461 -9.61 1.48 9.66
N VAL A 462 -8.53 1.14 8.97
CA VAL A 462 -8.58 0.30 7.77
C VAL A 462 -9.20 -1.07 8.09
N GLY A 463 -8.86 -1.69 9.23
CA GLY A 463 -9.37 -3.01 9.59
C GLY A 463 -10.88 -3.01 9.79
N VAL A 464 -11.42 -2.03 10.51
CA VAL A 464 -12.87 -1.85 10.72
C VAL A 464 -13.58 -1.62 9.39
N PHE A 465 -13.03 -0.77 8.52
CA PHE A 465 -13.58 -0.53 7.19
C PHE A 465 -13.68 -1.82 6.38
N GLU A 466 -12.59 -2.59 6.30
CA GLU A 466 -12.54 -3.85 5.54
C GLU A 466 -13.49 -4.91 6.10
N LEU A 467 -13.57 -5.04 7.42
CA LEU A 467 -14.50 -5.97 8.08
C LEU A 467 -15.95 -5.62 7.80
N LEU A 468 -16.30 -4.33 7.78
CA LEU A 468 -17.67 -3.89 7.47
C LEU A 468 -18.02 -4.14 6.00
N VAL A 469 -17.10 -3.87 5.07
CA VAL A 469 -17.31 -4.20 3.64
C VAL A 469 -17.50 -5.70 3.47
N ALA A 470 -16.60 -6.51 4.03
CA ALA A 470 -16.70 -7.97 4.00
C ALA A 470 -18.03 -8.48 4.57
N PHE A 471 -18.46 -7.93 5.70
CA PHE A 471 -19.73 -8.28 6.34
C PHE A 471 -20.93 -7.95 5.44
N ILE A 472 -20.98 -6.77 4.84
CA ILE A 472 -22.05 -6.36 3.93
C ILE A 472 -22.11 -7.29 2.71
N ASP A 473 -20.97 -7.61 2.11
CA ASP A 473 -20.90 -8.47 0.92
C ASP A 473 -21.34 -9.91 1.21
N LEU A 474 -20.96 -10.44 2.37
CA LEU A 474 -21.39 -11.77 2.83
C LEU A 474 -22.88 -11.82 3.16
N LEU A 475 -23.42 -10.76 3.79
CA LEU A 475 -24.87 -10.65 4.03
C LEU A 475 -25.65 -10.58 2.72
N LEU A 476 -25.17 -9.80 1.74
CA LEU A 476 -25.78 -9.73 0.42
C LEU A 476 -25.74 -11.10 -0.28
N LEU A 477 -24.61 -11.81 -0.21
CA LEU A 477 -24.48 -13.17 -0.75
C LEU A 477 -25.51 -14.12 -0.13
N LEU A 478 -25.65 -14.11 1.20
CA LEU A 478 -26.63 -14.93 1.90
C LEU A 478 -28.07 -14.57 1.50
N ALA A 479 -28.41 -13.28 1.47
CA ALA A 479 -29.74 -12.80 1.09
C ALA A 479 -30.11 -13.23 -0.33
N VAL A 480 -29.20 -13.05 -1.30
CA VAL A 480 -29.40 -13.45 -2.70
C VAL A 480 -29.50 -14.96 -2.83
N PHE A 481 -28.68 -15.72 -2.10
CA PHE A 481 -28.76 -17.18 -2.06
C PHE A 481 -30.12 -17.67 -1.55
N VAL A 482 -30.61 -17.12 -0.43
CA VAL A 482 -31.92 -17.46 0.15
C VAL A 482 -33.05 -17.09 -0.81
N MET A 483 -33.00 -15.89 -1.40
CA MET A 483 -33.97 -15.43 -2.39
C MET A 483 -34.07 -16.39 -3.58
N ILE A 484 -32.93 -16.79 -4.16
CA ILE A 484 -32.89 -17.73 -5.29
C ILE A 484 -33.39 -19.12 -4.88
N LYS A 485 -33.05 -19.58 -3.67
CA LYS A 485 -33.48 -20.89 -3.16
C LYS A 485 -34.98 -20.94 -2.93
N TRP A 486 -35.57 -19.91 -2.33
CA TRP A 486 -37.00 -19.81 -2.09
C TRP A 486 -37.79 -19.76 -3.39
N ALA A 487 -37.28 -19.04 -4.38
CA ALA A 487 -37.93 -18.94 -5.69
C ALA A 487 -37.93 -20.22 -6.54
N ARG A 488 -37.16 -21.24 -6.14
CA ARG A 488 -37.11 -22.56 -6.78
C ARG A 488 -38.04 -23.58 -6.12
N ARG A 489 -38.53 -23.28 -4.92
CA ARG A 489 -39.60 -24.03 -4.25
C ARG A 489 -40.92 -23.46 -4.73
#